data_AF-M8CJM1-F1
#
_entry.id   AF-M8CJM1-F1
#
_cell.length_a   1.000
_cell.length_b   1.000
_cell.length_c   1.000
_cell.angle_alpha   90.00
_cell.angle_beta   90.00
_cell.angle_gamma   90.00
#
_symmetry.space_group_name_H-M   'P 1'
#
loop_
_entity.id
_entity.type
_entity.pdbx_description
1 polymer ?
#
loop_
_entity_poly.entity_id
_entity_poly.type
_entity_poly.pdbx_seq_one_letter_code
_entity_poly.pdbx_strand_id
1 'polypeptide(L)'
;MASIQDKHSSQELLQAQVDLWHHALGFVKSMALKCAMELQIPNTIQHHGGSMTPSELAMKTGLHPSKLPRLRRLMRVLTVSGIFVVHEPASPDKEVVYGLTPTTRLLVSDKANSNLFPILSSMLDSTVISPFLGMHSWFLDECTTSLFKKAHGLNVWEMADQDSTYNQLINNAMVSDSNFLMDIILRECGDVFLGINSLIDVAGGHGGAARAITKAFPQMKCSVLDLPHVVAEAPADDHVLFISGDMFKYIPPANALFLKSVFHDWGDEDCVKILKKCKEAIPPRDAGGKVIIVDMVVGSGPNENVTRETQVLFDLFIMCFEGIEREEHEWKKIFMEAGFSDYKIIAVMGVRSVIELYP
;
A
#
# COMPACT_ATOMS: atom_id res chain seq x y z
N MET A 1 -38.37 -3.12 -42.87
CA MET A 1 -38.23 -3.11 -41.40
C MET A 1 -37.47 -4.36 -41.00
N ALA A 2 -36.14 -4.25 -40.87
CA ALA A 2 -35.31 -5.34 -40.37
C ALA A 2 -35.09 -5.09 -38.87
N SER A 3 -35.63 -5.96 -38.02
CA SER A 3 -35.32 -5.94 -36.60
C SER A 3 -33.88 -6.40 -36.42
N ILE A 4 -33.04 -5.51 -35.90
CA ILE A 4 -31.69 -5.83 -35.42
C ILE A 4 -31.91 -6.69 -34.17
N GLN A 5 -31.96 -8.01 -34.36
CA GLN A 5 -31.97 -8.97 -33.26
C GLN A 5 -30.52 -9.14 -32.80
N ASP A 6 -30.30 -8.70 -31.57
CA ASP A 6 -29.04 -8.73 -30.83
C ASP A 6 -28.46 -10.15 -30.83
N LYS A 7 -27.36 -10.37 -31.55
CA LYS A 7 -26.73 -11.68 -31.77
C LYS A 7 -25.67 -11.98 -30.71
N HIS A 8 -26.03 -11.92 -29.44
CA HIS A 8 -25.20 -12.52 -28.39
C HIS A 8 -25.62 -13.96 -28.17
N SER A 9 -24.67 -14.90 -28.21
CA SER A 9 -24.96 -16.29 -27.90
C SER A 9 -25.39 -16.42 -26.43
N SER A 10 -26.25 -17.39 -26.10
CA SER A 10 -26.65 -17.59 -24.68
C SER A 10 -25.45 -17.83 -23.76
N GLN A 11 -24.36 -18.40 -24.29
CA GLN A 11 -23.12 -18.60 -23.55
C GLN A 11 -22.40 -17.27 -23.25
N GLU A 12 -22.34 -16.34 -24.20
CA GLU A 12 -21.80 -14.99 -23.97
C GLU A 12 -22.57 -14.25 -22.89
N LEU A 13 -23.91 -14.32 -22.92
CA LEU A 13 -24.75 -13.67 -21.90
C LEU A 13 -24.53 -14.26 -20.50
N LEU A 14 -24.40 -15.58 -20.39
CA LEU A 14 -24.10 -16.24 -19.12
C LEU A 14 -22.71 -15.87 -18.60
N GLN A 15 -21.69 -15.80 -19.47
CA GLN A 15 -20.36 -15.37 -19.06
C GLN A 15 -20.36 -13.90 -18.60
N ALA A 16 -21.00 -13.00 -19.36
CA ALA A 16 -21.13 -11.61 -18.97
C ALA A 16 -21.85 -11.44 -17.62
N GLN A 17 -22.88 -12.26 -17.34
CA GLN A 17 -23.53 -12.27 -16.03
C GLN A 17 -22.57 -12.69 -14.91
N VAL A 18 -21.76 -13.72 -15.13
CA VAL A 18 -20.74 -14.16 -14.17
C VAL A 18 -19.74 -13.05 -13.91
N ASP A 19 -19.29 -12.35 -14.96
CA ASP A 19 -18.32 -11.26 -14.83
C ASP A 19 -18.90 -10.08 -14.03
N LEU A 20 -20.16 -9.70 -14.29
CA LEU A 20 -20.85 -8.65 -13.51
C LEU A 20 -21.04 -9.05 -12.04
N TRP A 21 -21.40 -10.31 -11.78
CA TRP A 21 -21.53 -10.81 -10.40
C TRP A 21 -20.19 -10.86 -9.69
N HIS A 22 -19.12 -11.20 -10.40
CA HIS A 22 -17.77 -11.21 -9.84
C HIS A 22 -17.35 -9.82 -9.32
N HIS A 23 -17.62 -8.78 -10.11
CA HIS A 23 -17.35 -7.40 -9.71
C HIS A 23 -18.27 -6.96 -8.55
N ALA A 24 -19.58 -7.20 -8.65
CA ALA A 24 -20.54 -6.81 -7.63
C ALA A 24 -20.26 -7.47 -6.27
N LEU A 25 -19.71 -8.69 -6.27
CA LEU A 25 -19.34 -9.42 -5.05
C LEU A 25 -17.88 -9.19 -4.62
N GLY A 26 -17.12 -8.32 -5.31
CA GLY A 26 -15.72 -8.05 -5.01
C GLY A 26 -15.50 -7.62 -3.56
N PHE A 27 -16.35 -6.74 -3.02
CA PHE A 27 -16.27 -6.29 -1.62
C PHE A 27 -16.42 -7.45 -0.61
N VAL A 28 -17.13 -8.52 -0.96
CA VAL A 28 -17.29 -9.70 -0.09
C VAL A 28 -15.95 -10.40 0.11
N LYS A 29 -15.07 -10.41 -0.91
CA LYS A 29 -13.71 -10.95 -0.75
C LYS A 29 -12.89 -10.12 0.22
N SER A 30 -12.95 -8.79 0.09
CA SER A 30 -12.26 -7.87 1.00
C SER A 30 -12.73 -8.02 2.44
N MET A 31 -14.05 -8.13 2.66
CA MET A 31 -14.63 -8.33 4.00
C MET A 31 -14.37 -9.73 4.56
N ALA A 32 -14.30 -10.75 3.70
CA ALA A 32 -13.88 -12.09 4.13
C ALA A 32 -12.43 -12.09 4.61
N LEU A 33 -11.54 -11.39 3.89
CA LEU A 33 -10.14 -11.23 4.30
C LEU A 33 -10.04 -10.46 5.63
N LYS A 34 -10.72 -9.31 5.75
CA LYS A 34 -10.81 -8.54 6.99
C LYS A 34 -11.27 -9.40 8.17
N CYS A 35 -12.34 -10.16 7.99
CA CYS A 35 -12.87 -11.04 9.04
C CYS A 35 -11.86 -12.12 9.46
N ALA A 36 -11.14 -12.73 8.53
CA ALA A 36 -10.12 -13.71 8.85
C ALA A 36 -8.92 -13.10 9.60
N MET A 37 -8.54 -11.86 9.25
CA MET A 37 -7.53 -11.08 9.95
C MET A 37 -7.97 -10.78 11.39
N GLU A 38 -9.18 -10.24 11.58
CA GLU A 38 -9.72 -9.89 12.91
C GLU A 38 -9.90 -11.12 13.81
N LEU A 39 -10.29 -12.26 13.25
CA LEU A 39 -10.35 -13.55 13.95
C LEU A 39 -8.97 -14.17 14.20
N GLN A 40 -7.87 -13.52 13.78
CA GLN A 40 -6.50 -14.00 13.94
C GLN A 40 -6.27 -15.39 13.32
N ILE A 41 -6.99 -15.74 12.25
CA ILE A 41 -6.90 -17.04 11.59
C ILE A 41 -5.48 -17.31 11.06
N PRO A 42 -4.79 -16.38 10.35
CA PRO A 42 -3.43 -16.63 9.87
C PRO A 42 -2.44 -17.00 10.99
N ASN A 43 -2.41 -16.19 12.05
CA ASN A 43 -1.56 -16.43 13.22
C ASN A 43 -1.92 -17.73 13.94
N THR A 44 -3.20 -18.02 14.10
CA THR A 44 -3.68 -19.26 14.74
C THR A 44 -3.22 -20.51 13.99
N ILE A 45 -3.31 -20.51 12.65
CA ILE A 45 -2.83 -21.62 11.82
C ILE A 45 -1.30 -21.72 11.88
N GLN A 46 -0.57 -20.59 11.82
CA GLN A 46 0.89 -20.59 11.93
C GLN A 46 1.37 -21.22 13.24
N HIS A 47 0.83 -20.76 14.38
CA HIS A 47 1.22 -21.24 15.71
C HIS A 47 0.87 -22.72 15.95
N HIS A 48 0.00 -23.30 15.13
CA HIS A 48 -0.36 -24.73 15.18
C HIS A 48 0.48 -25.61 14.23
N GLY A 49 1.52 -25.06 13.61
CA GLY A 49 2.39 -25.81 12.69
C GLY A 49 2.00 -25.64 11.22
N GLY A 50 1.16 -24.67 10.88
CA GLY A 50 0.90 -24.23 9.50
C GLY A 50 -0.32 -24.85 8.82
N SER A 51 -1.07 -25.73 9.50
CA SER A 51 -2.31 -26.32 8.98
C SER A 51 -3.27 -26.65 10.12
N MET A 52 -4.58 -26.52 9.96
CA MET A 52 -5.57 -26.73 11.03
C MET A 52 -6.95 -27.16 10.50
N THR A 53 -7.67 -28.03 11.23
CA THR A 53 -9.06 -28.36 10.88
C THR A 53 -10.02 -27.21 11.22
N PRO A 54 -11.20 -27.13 10.57
CA PRO A 54 -12.23 -26.16 10.89
C PRO A 54 -12.68 -26.17 12.37
N SER A 55 -12.79 -27.35 12.97
CA SER A 55 -13.19 -27.50 14.38
C SER A 55 -12.11 -27.00 15.34
N GLU A 56 -10.84 -27.33 15.09
CA GLU A 56 -9.71 -26.79 15.87
C GLU A 56 -9.60 -25.28 15.72
N LEU A 57 -9.78 -24.77 14.50
CA LEU A 57 -9.74 -23.34 14.21
C LEU A 57 -10.84 -22.60 14.94
N ALA A 58 -12.07 -23.10 14.90
CA ALA A 58 -13.18 -22.51 15.64
C ALA A 58 -12.91 -22.48 17.15
N MET A 59 -12.37 -23.57 17.71
CA MET A 59 -12.03 -23.65 19.13
C MET A 59 -10.93 -22.64 19.51
N LYS A 60 -9.84 -22.59 18.74
CA LYS A 60 -8.67 -21.73 19.03
C LYS A 60 -8.94 -20.24 18.84
N THR A 61 -9.81 -19.89 17.89
CA THR A 61 -10.25 -18.51 17.67
C THR A 61 -11.38 -18.07 18.60
N GLY A 62 -11.84 -18.93 19.51
CA GLY A 62 -12.90 -18.62 20.48
C GLY A 62 -14.29 -18.51 19.84
N LEU A 63 -14.50 -19.08 18.65
CA LEU A 63 -15.79 -19.04 17.98
C LEU A 63 -16.81 -19.95 18.67
N HIS A 64 -18.03 -19.42 18.85
CA HIS A 64 -19.14 -20.21 19.36
C HIS A 64 -19.43 -21.41 18.42
N PRO A 65 -19.68 -22.64 18.94
CA PRO A 65 -19.85 -23.83 18.11
C PRO A 65 -20.93 -23.70 17.01
N SER A 66 -22.00 -22.94 17.24
CA SER A 66 -23.05 -22.67 16.25
C SER A 66 -22.57 -21.88 15.02
N LYS A 67 -21.38 -21.28 15.06
CA LYS A 67 -20.77 -20.54 13.95
C LYS A 67 -19.88 -21.42 13.07
N LEU A 68 -19.59 -22.68 13.45
CA LEU A 68 -18.74 -23.58 12.66
C LEU A 68 -19.20 -23.73 11.19
N PRO A 69 -20.50 -23.91 10.86
CA PRO A 69 -20.92 -23.94 9.45
C PRO A 69 -20.66 -22.63 8.70
N ARG A 70 -20.68 -21.49 9.40
CA ARG A 70 -20.41 -20.16 8.83
C ARG A 70 -18.91 -19.95 8.62
N LEU A 71 -18.07 -20.39 9.55
CA LEU A 71 -16.61 -20.42 9.38
C LEU A 71 -16.21 -21.21 8.14
N ARG A 72 -16.81 -22.38 7.91
CA ARG A 72 -16.56 -23.18 6.68
C ARG A 72 -16.90 -22.41 5.40
N ARG A 73 -17.97 -21.58 5.41
CA ARG A 73 -18.34 -20.74 4.26
C ARG A 73 -17.33 -19.59 4.05
N LEU A 74 -16.91 -18.94 5.13
CA LEU A 74 -15.86 -17.91 5.10
C LEU A 74 -14.57 -18.48 4.51
N MET A 75 -14.09 -19.60 5.08
CA MET A 75 -12.87 -20.24 4.61
C MET A 75 -12.98 -20.74 3.18
N ARG A 76 -14.15 -21.19 2.71
CA ARG A 76 -14.36 -21.56 1.30
C ARG A 76 -14.11 -20.39 0.34
N VAL A 77 -14.60 -19.19 0.67
CA VAL A 77 -14.33 -17.99 -0.13
C VAL A 77 -12.82 -17.74 -0.20
N LEU A 78 -12.15 -17.81 0.96
CA LEU A 78 -10.73 -17.52 1.06
C LEU A 78 -9.84 -18.60 0.44
N THR A 79 -10.27 -19.86 0.42
CA THR A 79 -9.51 -20.94 -0.24
C THR A 79 -9.69 -20.91 -1.76
N VAL A 80 -10.92 -20.68 -2.25
CA VAL A 80 -11.19 -20.54 -3.70
C VAL A 80 -10.53 -19.28 -4.27
N SER A 81 -10.40 -18.22 -3.45
CA SER A 81 -9.70 -16.98 -3.83
C SER A 81 -8.17 -17.06 -3.66
N GLY A 82 -7.62 -18.23 -3.30
CA GLY A 82 -6.16 -18.44 -3.17
C GLY A 82 -5.51 -17.81 -1.93
N ILE A 83 -6.30 -17.25 -1.01
CA ILE A 83 -5.81 -16.66 0.24
C ILE A 83 -5.34 -17.76 1.19
N PHE A 84 -6.12 -18.84 1.37
CA PHE A 84 -5.68 -20.05 2.08
C PHE A 84 -5.63 -21.24 1.13
N VAL A 85 -4.97 -22.33 1.55
CA VAL A 85 -5.06 -23.63 0.86
C VAL A 85 -5.97 -24.56 1.66
N VAL A 86 -6.69 -25.44 0.98
CA VAL A 86 -7.44 -26.53 1.60
C VAL A 86 -6.86 -27.86 1.13
N HIS A 87 -6.61 -28.75 2.08
CA HIS A 87 -6.18 -30.11 1.83
C HIS A 87 -7.35 -31.05 2.13
N GLU A 88 -7.74 -31.83 1.12
CA GLU A 88 -8.78 -32.84 1.27
C GLU A 88 -8.33 -33.93 2.26
N PRO A 89 -9.27 -34.46 3.07
CA PRO A 89 -8.94 -35.45 4.08
C PRO A 89 -8.49 -36.77 3.45
N ALA A 90 -7.60 -37.48 4.14
CA ALA A 90 -7.14 -38.81 3.74
C ALA A 90 -8.25 -39.89 3.80
N SER A 91 -9.37 -39.60 4.46
CA SER A 91 -10.53 -40.49 4.62
C SER A 91 -11.82 -39.67 4.71
N PRO A 92 -12.98 -40.18 4.23
CA PRO A 92 -14.25 -39.44 4.23
C PRO A 92 -14.72 -38.97 5.62
N ASP A 93 -14.30 -39.66 6.68
CA ASP A 93 -14.71 -39.38 8.07
C ASP A 93 -13.87 -38.27 8.74
N LYS A 94 -12.86 -37.73 8.06
CA LYS A 94 -12.00 -36.65 8.58
C LYS A 94 -12.37 -35.32 7.96
N GLU A 95 -12.16 -34.26 8.72
CA GLU A 95 -12.35 -32.91 8.21
C GLU A 95 -11.24 -32.52 7.24
N VAL A 96 -11.58 -31.65 6.27
CA VAL A 96 -10.59 -30.90 5.49
C VAL A 96 -9.66 -30.13 6.43
N VAL A 97 -8.44 -29.85 5.97
CA VAL A 97 -7.46 -29.06 6.71
C VAL A 97 -7.16 -27.78 5.94
N TYR A 98 -7.19 -26.63 6.62
CA TYR A 98 -6.79 -25.35 6.05
C TYR A 98 -5.32 -25.08 6.32
N GLY A 99 -4.59 -24.57 5.33
CA GLY A 99 -3.19 -24.18 5.45
C GLY A 99 -2.92 -22.79 4.91
N LEU A 100 -1.73 -22.27 5.21
CA LEU A 100 -1.26 -20.96 4.73
C LEU A 100 -0.68 -21.04 3.31
N THR A 101 -0.96 -20.04 2.48
CA THR A 101 -0.31 -19.79 1.19
C THR A 101 0.81 -18.75 1.35
N PRO A 102 1.68 -18.55 0.33
CA PRO A 102 2.62 -17.42 0.36
C PRO A 102 1.94 -16.07 0.64
N THR A 103 0.75 -15.85 0.08
CA THR A 103 -0.05 -14.63 0.30
C THR A 103 -0.48 -14.46 1.75
N THR A 104 -1.07 -15.48 2.39
CA THR A 104 -1.50 -15.37 3.79
C THR A 104 -0.37 -15.36 4.80
N ARG A 105 0.81 -15.88 4.44
CA ARG A 105 2.01 -15.77 5.27
C ARG A 105 2.47 -14.32 5.47
N LEU A 106 2.11 -13.41 4.57
CA LEU A 106 2.37 -11.97 4.76
C LEU A 106 1.50 -11.35 5.86
N LEU A 107 0.50 -12.06 6.39
CA LEU A 107 -0.36 -11.58 7.49
C LEU A 107 0.08 -12.11 8.86
N VAL A 108 1.16 -12.89 8.90
CA VAL A 108 1.63 -13.56 10.11
C VAL A 108 2.65 -12.69 10.82
N SER A 109 2.46 -12.48 12.12
CA SER A 109 3.23 -11.51 12.92
C SER A 109 4.63 -11.97 13.34
N ASP A 110 4.98 -13.25 13.13
CA ASP A 110 6.23 -13.85 13.64
C ASP A 110 7.51 -13.42 12.89
N LYS A 111 7.38 -12.84 11.69
CA LYS A 111 8.52 -12.27 10.95
C LYS A 111 8.37 -10.76 10.90
N ALA A 112 9.08 -10.07 11.80
CA ALA A 112 9.04 -8.60 11.97
C ALA A 112 9.19 -7.80 10.67
N ASN A 113 9.83 -8.35 9.64
CA ASN A 113 10.17 -7.62 8.41
C ASN A 113 9.18 -7.83 7.24
N SER A 114 8.12 -8.64 7.38
CA SER A 114 7.22 -8.95 6.25
C SER A 114 5.73 -8.99 6.60
N ASN A 115 5.37 -8.54 7.81
CA ASN A 115 3.98 -8.51 8.24
C ASN A 115 3.25 -7.30 7.63
N LEU A 116 2.32 -7.57 6.72
CA LEU A 116 1.44 -6.61 6.05
C LEU A 116 0.07 -6.46 6.74
N PHE A 117 -0.15 -7.09 7.89
CA PHE A 117 -1.39 -6.96 8.63
C PHE A 117 -1.75 -5.49 8.93
N PRO A 118 -0.85 -4.63 9.46
CA PRO A 118 -1.21 -3.25 9.77
C PRO A 118 -1.65 -2.42 8.55
N ILE A 119 -0.94 -2.52 7.42
CA ILE A 119 -1.30 -1.77 6.21
C ILE A 119 -2.65 -2.22 5.64
N LEU A 120 -2.92 -3.53 5.62
CA LEU A 120 -4.22 -4.04 5.17
C LEU A 120 -5.34 -3.72 6.15
N SER A 121 -5.06 -3.69 7.46
CA SER A 121 -6.03 -3.23 8.47
C SER A 121 -6.42 -1.78 8.24
N SER A 122 -5.46 -0.91 7.90
CA SER A 122 -5.74 0.49 7.55
C SER A 122 -6.56 0.61 6.26
N MET A 123 -6.20 -0.11 5.20
CA MET A 123 -6.94 -0.10 3.93
C MET A 123 -8.39 -0.60 4.08
N LEU A 124 -8.60 -1.54 5.01
CA LEU A 124 -9.90 -2.16 5.26
C LEU A 124 -10.63 -1.52 6.47
N ASP A 125 -10.11 -0.43 7.04
CA ASP A 125 -10.74 0.25 8.17
C ASP A 125 -12.09 0.87 7.76
N SER A 126 -13.05 0.91 8.69
CA SER A 126 -14.37 1.48 8.41
C SER A 126 -14.30 2.92 7.92
N THR A 127 -13.38 3.71 8.48
CA THR A 127 -13.15 5.13 8.14
C THR A 127 -12.69 5.29 6.70
N VAL A 128 -11.94 4.31 6.19
CA VAL A 128 -11.42 4.30 4.82
C VAL A 128 -12.43 3.72 3.82
N ILE A 129 -13.16 2.66 4.18
CA ILE A 129 -14.07 1.98 3.25
C ILE A 129 -15.45 2.65 3.15
N SER A 130 -15.96 3.25 4.23
CA SER A 130 -17.32 3.81 4.22
C SER A 130 -17.53 4.97 3.23
N PRO A 131 -16.54 5.85 2.97
CA PRO A 131 -16.69 6.90 1.97
C PRO A 131 -17.03 6.37 0.58
N PHE A 132 -16.53 5.19 0.19
CA PHE A 132 -16.82 4.57 -1.12
C PHE A 132 -18.31 4.32 -1.36
N LEU A 133 -19.13 4.18 -0.31
CA LEU A 133 -20.59 4.07 -0.43
C LEU A 133 -21.24 5.34 -0.98
N GLY A 134 -20.60 6.50 -0.77
CA GLY A 134 -21.05 7.82 -1.22
C GLY A 134 -20.50 8.26 -2.58
N MET A 135 -19.70 7.43 -3.26
CA MET A 135 -18.94 7.82 -4.46
C MET A 135 -19.84 8.43 -5.56
N HIS A 136 -21.00 7.85 -5.84
CA HIS A 136 -21.95 8.41 -6.82
C HIS A 136 -22.38 9.84 -6.47
N SER A 137 -22.73 10.08 -5.20
CA SER A 137 -23.16 11.41 -4.74
C SER A 137 -22.01 12.44 -4.70
N TRP A 138 -20.77 11.97 -4.63
CA TRP A 138 -19.58 12.82 -4.71
C TRP A 138 -19.28 13.24 -6.15
N PHE A 139 -19.39 12.33 -7.13
CA PHE A 139 -19.22 12.68 -8.55
C PHE A 139 -20.22 13.75 -9.06
N LEU A 140 -21.36 13.91 -8.38
CA LEU A 140 -22.36 14.93 -8.69
C LEU A 140 -22.20 16.22 -7.88
N ASP A 141 -21.22 16.28 -6.98
CA ASP A 141 -21.00 17.39 -6.06
C ASP A 141 -19.80 18.22 -6.50
N GLU A 142 -20.04 19.50 -6.79
CA GLU A 142 -19.02 20.44 -7.24
C GLU A 142 -18.22 21.05 -6.08
N CYS A 143 -18.62 20.83 -4.82
CA CYS A 143 -18.09 21.57 -3.67
C CYS A 143 -16.97 20.84 -2.91
N THR A 144 -16.88 19.50 -3.01
CA THR A 144 -15.95 18.71 -2.20
C THR A 144 -14.82 18.11 -3.04
N THR A 145 -13.59 18.32 -2.58
CA THR A 145 -12.37 17.95 -3.33
C THR A 145 -12.01 16.47 -3.21
N SER A 146 -12.24 15.83 -2.06
CA SER A 146 -12.10 14.38 -1.85
C SER A 146 -13.39 13.73 -1.34
N LEU A 147 -13.53 12.44 -1.66
CA LEU A 147 -14.58 11.58 -1.11
C LEU A 147 -14.46 11.41 0.40
N PHE A 148 -13.23 11.30 0.92
CA PHE A 148 -12.94 11.22 2.35
C PHE A 148 -13.40 12.48 3.09
N LYS A 149 -13.06 13.66 2.57
CA LYS A 149 -13.49 14.95 3.16
C LYS A 149 -14.99 15.15 3.08
N LYS A 150 -15.66 14.70 2.03
CA LYS A 150 -17.13 14.71 1.97
C LYS A 150 -17.75 13.86 3.07
N ALA A 151 -17.18 12.68 3.36
CA ALA A 151 -17.70 11.76 4.36
C ALA A 151 -17.44 12.22 5.80
N HIS A 152 -16.25 12.79 6.05
CA HIS A 152 -15.76 13.04 7.42
C HIS A 152 -15.57 14.51 7.78
N GLY A 153 -15.65 15.43 6.81
CA GLY A 153 -15.45 16.87 7.00
C GLY A 153 -13.98 17.32 7.08
N LEU A 154 -13.04 16.37 7.19
CA LEU A 154 -11.59 16.59 7.29
C LEU A 154 -10.87 15.83 6.16
N ASN A 155 -9.71 16.33 5.73
CA ASN A 155 -8.81 15.49 4.94
C ASN A 155 -8.08 14.45 5.83
N VAL A 156 -7.40 13.49 5.21
CA VAL A 156 -6.77 12.37 5.91
C VAL A 156 -5.71 12.82 6.93
N TRP A 157 -4.93 13.85 6.61
CA TRP A 157 -3.87 14.39 7.46
C TRP A 157 -4.43 15.24 8.61
N GLU A 158 -5.47 16.04 8.35
CA GLU A 158 -6.21 16.78 9.39
C GLU A 158 -6.87 15.83 10.40
N MET A 159 -7.39 14.69 9.92
CA MET A 159 -7.93 13.66 10.80
C MET A 159 -6.84 13.01 11.65
N ALA A 160 -5.68 12.70 11.07
CA ALA A 160 -4.55 12.15 11.83
C ALA A 160 -4.05 13.13 12.90
N ASP A 161 -3.97 14.43 12.59
CA ASP A 161 -3.57 15.46 13.56
C ASP A 161 -4.56 15.59 14.73
N GLN A 162 -5.86 15.33 14.50
CA GLN A 162 -6.92 15.46 15.51
C GLN A 162 -7.23 14.16 16.27
N ASP A 163 -7.00 12.98 15.68
CA ASP A 163 -7.30 11.68 16.26
C ASP A 163 -6.04 10.81 16.35
N SER A 164 -5.49 10.74 17.57
CA SER A 164 -4.32 9.90 17.89
C SER A 164 -4.49 8.41 17.53
N THR A 165 -5.72 7.86 17.56
CA THR A 165 -5.98 6.47 17.19
C THR A 165 -5.81 6.29 15.69
N TYR A 166 -6.34 7.24 14.91
CA TYR A 166 -6.20 7.25 13.46
C TYR A 166 -4.75 7.53 13.03
N ASN A 167 -4.06 8.45 13.70
CA ASN A 167 -2.63 8.70 13.50
C ASN A 167 -1.80 7.42 13.71
N GLN A 168 -2.04 6.70 14.81
CA GLN A 168 -1.35 5.45 15.10
C GLN A 168 -1.66 4.37 14.05
N LEU A 169 -2.90 4.29 13.57
CA LEU A 169 -3.29 3.35 12.51
C LEU A 169 -2.49 3.59 11.23
N ILE A 170 -2.45 4.84 10.74
CA ILE A 170 -1.69 5.22 9.53
C ILE A 170 -0.19 4.99 9.74
N ASN A 171 0.38 5.44 10.85
CA ASN A 171 1.81 5.28 11.10
C ASN A 171 2.23 3.81 11.17
N ASN A 172 1.44 2.96 11.84
CA ASN A 172 1.70 1.52 11.88
C ASN A 172 1.57 0.87 10.50
N ALA A 173 0.60 1.32 9.70
CA ALA A 173 0.43 0.89 8.32
C ALA A 173 1.64 1.26 7.45
N MET A 174 2.12 2.50 7.52
CA MET A 174 3.27 2.97 6.75
C MET A 174 4.58 2.30 7.16
N VAL A 175 4.79 2.05 8.46
CA VAL A 175 5.94 1.28 8.96
C VAL A 175 5.89 -0.16 8.46
N SER A 176 4.74 -0.81 8.53
CA SER A 176 4.53 -2.19 8.05
C SER A 176 4.84 -2.32 6.55
N ASP A 177 4.30 -1.42 5.74
CA ASP A 177 4.56 -1.39 4.30
C ASP A 177 6.04 -1.10 3.98
N SER A 178 6.65 -0.16 4.70
CA SER A 178 8.06 0.20 4.49
C SER A 178 9.01 -0.94 4.87
N ASN A 179 8.77 -1.64 5.98
CA ASN A 179 9.58 -2.79 6.37
C ASN A 179 9.56 -3.89 5.31
N PHE A 180 8.39 -4.16 4.73
CA PHE A 180 8.25 -5.16 3.67
C PHE A 180 8.91 -4.71 2.37
N LEU A 181 8.58 -3.51 1.89
CA LEU A 181 9.03 -3.05 0.58
C LEU A 181 10.54 -2.78 0.56
N MET A 182 11.09 -2.18 1.62
CA MET A 182 12.50 -1.81 1.65
C MET A 182 13.44 -3.01 1.67
N ASP A 183 13.04 -4.14 2.25
CA ASP A 183 13.81 -5.40 2.13
C ASP A 183 13.98 -5.82 0.66
N ILE A 184 12.93 -5.64 -0.14
CA ILE A 184 12.96 -5.93 -1.57
C ILE A 184 13.77 -4.86 -2.32
N ILE A 185 13.55 -3.58 -2.05
CA ILE A 185 14.28 -2.48 -2.74
C ILE A 185 15.78 -2.60 -2.48
N LEU A 186 16.20 -2.83 -1.24
CA LEU A 186 17.61 -2.94 -0.90
C LEU A 186 18.27 -4.16 -1.56
N ARG A 187 17.52 -5.24 -1.77
CA ARG A 187 18.02 -6.45 -2.42
C ARG A 187 18.06 -6.33 -3.94
N GLU A 188 16.98 -5.84 -4.57
CA GLU A 188 16.82 -5.85 -6.03
C GLU A 188 17.28 -4.53 -6.68
N CYS A 189 17.29 -3.44 -5.94
CA CYS A 189 17.60 -2.09 -6.41
C CYS A 189 18.65 -1.40 -5.52
N GLY A 190 19.43 -2.13 -4.73
CA GLY A 190 20.40 -1.57 -3.78
C GLY A 190 21.41 -0.59 -4.41
N ASP A 191 21.71 -0.78 -5.70
CA ASP A 191 22.58 0.10 -6.48
C ASP A 191 22.13 1.56 -6.50
N VAL A 192 20.82 1.84 -6.34
CA VAL A 192 20.31 3.21 -6.28
C VAL A 192 20.84 3.98 -5.06
N PHE A 193 21.35 3.30 -4.04
CA PHE A 193 21.90 3.93 -2.84
C PHE A 193 23.43 4.05 -2.86
N LEU A 194 24.11 3.47 -3.84
CA LEU A 194 25.56 3.49 -3.92
C LEU A 194 26.08 4.91 -4.21
N GLY A 195 27.20 5.26 -3.57
CA GLY A 195 27.84 6.57 -3.71
C GLY A 195 27.17 7.71 -2.95
N ILE A 196 26.09 7.45 -2.22
CA ILE A 196 25.39 8.43 -1.38
C ILE A 196 26.04 8.44 0.01
N ASN A 197 26.42 9.62 0.51
CA ASN A 197 26.97 9.77 1.86
C ASN A 197 25.96 10.30 2.90
N SER A 198 24.90 10.97 2.43
CA SER A 198 23.85 11.56 3.25
C SER A 198 22.52 11.48 2.51
N LEU A 199 21.50 11.03 3.23
CA LEU A 199 20.16 10.81 2.70
C LEU A 199 19.12 11.35 3.68
N ILE A 200 18.15 12.12 3.17
CA ILE A 200 16.96 12.50 3.93
C ILE A 200 15.75 11.76 3.35
N ASP A 201 15.09 10.99 4.19
CA ASP A 201 13.78 10.38 3.97
C ASP A 201 12.71 11.46 4.23
N VAL A 202 12.18 12.05 3.16
CA VAL A 202 11.23 13.18 3.22
C VAL A 202 9.81 12.64 3.31
N ALA A 203 9.05 13.13 4.29
CA ALA A 203 7.80 12.53 4.75
C ALA A 203 7.99 11.05 5.14
N GLY A 204 9.12 10.76 5.81
CA GLY A 204 9.54 9.39 6.16
C GLY A 204 8.80 8.77 7.36
N GLY A 205 7.84 9.49 7.94
CA GLY A 205 7.02 9.07 9.07
C GLY A 205 7.87 8.71 10.30
N HIS A 206 7.60 7.55 10.87
CA HIS A 206 8.36 7.01 11.99
C HIS A 206 9.71 6.40 11.58
N GLY A 207 10.20 6.63 10.36
CA GLY A 207 11.56 6.26 9.91
C GLY A 207 11.73 4.79 9.52
N GLY A 208 10.66 4.13 9.07
CA GLY A 208 10.72 2.72 8.65
C GLY A 208 11.71 2.49 7.51
N ALA A 209 11.67 3.33 6.47
CA ALA A 209 12.57 3.23 5.33
C ALA A 209 14.00 3.68 5.69
N ALA A 210 14.15 4.84 6.34
CA ALA A 210 15.43 5.31 6.86
C ALA A 210 16.18 4.24 7.69
N ARG A 211 15.51 3.55 8.62
CA ARG A 211 16.14 2.46 9.40
C ARG A 211 16.63 1.30 8.54
N ALA A 212 15.82 0.86 7.58
CA ALA A 212 16.20 -0.22 6.68
C ALA A 212 17.43 0.17 5.86
N ILE A 213 17.46 1.41 5.38
CA ILE A 213 18.57 1.99 4.62
C ILE A 213 19.84 2.07 5.48
N THR A 214 19.78 2.65 6.69
CA THR A 214 20.95 2.75 7.58
C THR A 214 21.51 1.39 7.97
N LYS A 215 20.64 0.38 8.14
CA LYS A 215 21.06 -0.99 8.39
C LYS A 215 21.84 -1.60 7.22
N ALA A 216 21.43 -1.32 5.99
CA ALA A 216 22.10 -1.81 4.78
C ALA A 216 23.36 -1.01 4.43
N PHE A 217 23.38 0.29 4.76
CA PHE A 217 24.48 1.21 4.49
C PHE A 217 24.93 1.94 5.77
N PRO A 218 25.65 1.28 6.70
CA PRO A 218 25.95 1.84 8.02
C PRO A 218 26.80 3.12 8.02
N GLN A 219 27.48 3.42 6.91
CA GLN A 219 28.30 4.63 6.76
C GLN A 219 27.50 5.83 6.23
N MET A 220 26.27 5.62 5.75
CA MET A 220 25.42 6.69 5.22
C MET A 220 24.74 7.42 6.38
N LYS A 221 24.84 8.75 6.38
CA LYS A 221 24.10 9.59 7.32
C LYS A 221 22.65 9.67 6.87
N CYS A 222 21.75 9.03 7.60
CA CYS A 222 20.32 9.06 7.29
C CYS A 222 19.56 9.96 8.27
N SER A 223 18.60 10.71 7.76
CA SER A 223 17.67 11.50 8.57
C SER A 223 16.27 11.38 8.01
N VAL A 224 15.27 11.62 8.86
CA VAL A 224 13.86 11.67 8.48
C VAL A 224 13.38 13.10 8.63
N LEU A 225 12.78 13.66 7.59
CA LEU A 225 12.09 14.95 7.64
C LEU A 225 10.59 14.68 7.64
N ASP A 226 9.89 15.13 8.68
CA ASP A 226 8.42 15.03 8.75
C ASP A 226 7.79 16.16 9.57
N LEU A 227 6.47 16.22 9.57
CA LEU A 227 5.69 17.22 10.30
C LEU A 227 5.97 17.16 11.82
N PRO A 228 5.79 18.28 12.53
CA PRO A 228 6.08 18.34 13.96
C PRO A 228 5.36 17.30 14.82
N HIS A 229 4.07 17.03 14.56
CA HIS A 229 3.31 16.04 15.35
C HIS A 229 3.80 14.61 15.10
N VAL A 230 4.24 14.29 13.88
CA VAL A 230 4.79 12.96 13.54
C VAL A 230 6.14 12.76 14.22
N VAL A 231 7.04 13.75 14.11
CA VAL A 231 8.37 13.68 14.73
C VAL A 231 8.28 13.61 16.26
N ALA A 232 7.29 14.25 16.87
CA ALA A 232 7.08 14.20 18.32
C ALA A 232 6.73 12.79 18.84
N GLU A 233 6.09 11.96 18.00
CA GLU A 233 5.72 10.58 18.33
C GLU A 233 6.68 9.52 17.78
N ALA A 234 7.73 9.97 17.06
CA ALA A 234 8.70 9.07 16.46
C ALA A 234 9.48 8.27 17.52
N PRO A 235 9.77 6.98 17.27
CA PRO A 235 10.56 6.17 18.18
C PRO A 235 12.01 6.70 18.25
N ALA A 236 12.60 6.66 19.43
CA ALA A 236 14.02 6.98 19.61
C ALA A 236 14.90 6.02 18.79
N ASP A 237 15.89 6.57 18.09
CA ASP A 237 16.80 5.82 17.22
C ASP A 237 18.20 6.46 17.25
N ASP A 238 19.24 5.68 17.53
CA ASP A 238 20.63 6.15 17.61
C ASP A 238 21.28 6.35 16.22
N HIS A 239 20.64 5.82 15.17
CA HIS A 239 21.17 5.76 13.81
C HIS A 239 20.39 6.63 12.83
N VAL A 240 19.19 7.10 13.19
CA VAL A 240 18.34 7.96 12.37
C VAL A 240 18.03 9.25 13.12
N LEU A 241 18.40 10.39 12.53
CA LEU A 241 18.05 11.71 13.07
C LEU A 241 16.67 12.14 12.54
N PHE A 242 15.77 12.52 13.44
CA PHE A 242 14.47 13.11 13.05
C PHE A 242 14.54 14.63 13.00
N ILE A 243 14.00 15.20 11.94
CA ILE A 243 13.97 16.62 11.64
C ILE A 243 12.50 17.03 11.51
N SER A 244 12.04 17.87 12.44
CA SER A 244 10.70 18.45 12.37
C SER A 244 10.68 19.59 11.35
N GLY A 245 9.83 19.51 10.33
CA GLY A 245 9.73 20.52 9.29
C GLY A 245 8.57 20.31 8.33
N ASP A 246 8.58 21.09 7.26
CA ASP A 246 7.54 21.12 6.24
C ASP A 246 8.22 21.14 4.88
N MET A 247 8.05 20.06 4.10
CA MET A 247 8.72 19.86 2.82
C MET A 247 8.33 20.90 1.76
N PHE A 248 7.16 21.56 1.88
CA PHE A 248 6.79 22.65 0.99
C PHE A 248 7.59 23.92 1.25
N LYS A 249 8.10 24.08 2.48
CA LYS A 249 8.84 25.27 2.90
C LYS A 249 10.34 25.07 2.73
N TYR A 250 10.88 24.01 3.33
CA TYR A 250 12.32 23.79 3.38
C TYR A 250 12.66 22.31 3.59
N ILE A 251 13.58 21.83 2.77
CA ILE A 251 14.22 20.52 2.91
C ILE A 251 15.72 20.78 3.18
N PRO A 252 16.30 20.26 4.27
CA PRO A 252 17.72 20.44 4.54
C PRO A 252 18.61 19.82 3.45
N PRO A 253 19.84 20.33 3.22
CA PRO A 253 20.72 19.77 2.21
C PRO A 253 21.15 18.33 2.51
N ALA A 254 21.14 17.49 1.48
CA ALA A 254 21.66 16.12 1.53
C ALA A 254 22.14 15.67 0.14
N ASN A 255 22.95 14.61 0.08
CA ASN A 255 23.38 14.06 -1.20
C ASN A 255 22.23 13.45 -1.99
N ALA A 256 21.30 12.79 -1.29
CA ALA A 256 20.07 12.31 -1.90
C ALA A 256 18.86 12.55 -1.02
N LEU A 257 17.71 12.67 -1.67
CA LEU A 257 16.41 12.70 -1.01
C LEU A 257 15.63 11.47 -1.41
N PHE A 258 15.01 10.80 -0.44
CA PHE A 258 14.19 9.63 -0.64
C PHE A 258 12.75 9.99 -0.32
N LEU A 259 11.82 9.73 -1.25
CA LEU A 259 10.39 10.00 -1.10
C LEU A 259 9.63 8.72 -1.47
N LYS A 260 9.05 8.05 -0.48
CA LYS A 260 8.28 6.82 -0.68
C LYS A 260 6.83 7.06 -0.31
N SER A 261 5.90 6.80 -1.24
CA SER A 261 4.47 6.99 -1.00
C SER A 261 4.17 8.42 -0.54
N VAL A 262 4.68 9.39 -1.31
CA VAL A 262 4.53 10.83 -1.01
C VAL A 262 3.79 11.50 -2.14
N PHE A 263 4.30 11.42 -3.36
CA PHE A 263 3.79 12.23 -4.48
C PHE A 263 2.42 11.75 -4.96
N HIS A 264 2.04 10.52 -4.67
CA HIS A 264 0.69 10.05 -4.94
C HIS A 264 -0.39 10.70 -4.08
N ASP A 265 -0.04 11.41 -3.00
CA ASP A 265 -1.00 12.14 -2.16
C ASP A 265 -1.26 13.57 -2.63
N TRP A 266 -0.53 14.03 -3.66
CA TRP A 266 -0.55 15.43 -4.08
C TRP A 266 -0.90 15.59 -5.55
N GLY A 267 -1.57 16.70 -5.88
CA GLY A 267 -1.76 17.13 -7.26
C GLY A 267 -0.45 17.59 -7.92
N ASP A 268 -0.44 17.64 -9.25
CA ASP A 268 0.78 17.92 -10.04
C ASP A 268 1.49 19.22 -9.65
N GLU A 269 0.74 20.30 -9.40
CA GLU A 269 1.32 21.59 -9.01
C GLU A 269 2.10 21.50 -7.70
N ASP A 270 1.59 20.73 -6.74
CA ASP A 270 2.22 20.53 -5.44
C ASP A 270 3.41 19.57 -5.54
N CYS A 271 3.31 18.52 -6.36
CA CYS A 271 4.45 17.68 -6.72
C CYS A 271 5.61 18.52 -7.31
N VAL A 272 5.31 19.45 -8.22
CA VAL A 272 6.31 20.35 -8.81
C VAL A 272 6.92 21.28 -7.74
N LYS A 273 6.13 21.82 -6.81
CA LYS A 273 6.64 22.66 -5.71
C LYS A 273 7.60 21.87 -4.80
N ILE A 274 7.20 20.67 -4.38
CA ILE A 274 8.03 19.79 -3.55
C ILE A 274 9.32 19.43 -4.29
N LEU A 275 9.22 19.01 -5.55
CA LEU A 275 10.41 18.64 -6.34
C LEU A 275 11.37 19.81 -6.56
N LYS A 276 10.88 21.05 -6.69
CA LYS A 276 11.75 22.23 -6.70
C LYS A 276 12.51 22.39 -5.38
N LYS A 277 11.88 22.16 -4.23
CA LYS A 277 12.56 22.10 -2.93
C LYS A 277 13.56 20.97 -2.84
N CYS A 278 13.23 19.80 -3.38
CA CYS A 278 14.16 18.69 -3.46
C CYS A 278 15.40 19.06 -4.30
N LYS A 279 15.19 19.70 -5.46
CA LYS A 279 16.27 20.15 -6.34
C LYS A 279 17.17 21.19 -5.68
N GLU A 280 16.60 22.14 -4.93
CA GLU A 280 17.35 23.13 -4.15
C GLU A 280 18.24 22.51 -3.07
N ALA A 281 17.84 21.34 -2.54
CA ALA A 281 18.50 20.68 -1.40
C ALA A 281 19.55 19.63 -1.79
N ILE A 282 19.66 19.25 -3.07
CA ILE A 282 20.65 18.29 -3.54
C ILE A 282 21.79 18.97 -4.30
N PRO A 283 23.02 18.41 -4.27
CA PRO A 283 24.11 18.90 -5.09
C PRO A 283 23.90 18.54 -6.58
N PRO A 284 24.77 19.00 -7.50
CA PRO A 284 24.78 18.53 -8.88
C PRO A 284 25.02 17.01 -9.01
N ARG A 285 24.66 16.43 -10.17
CA ARG A 285 24.74 14.98 -10.44
C ARG A 285 26.15 14.40 -10.28
N ASP A 286 27.18 15.12 -10.73
CA ASP A 286 28.59 14.70 -10.64
C ASP A 286 29.12 14.68 -9.20
N ALA A 287 28.51 15.47 -8.32
CA ALA A 287 28.72 15.41 -6.87
C ALA A 287 27.78 14.41 -6.15
N GLY A 288 27.07 13.56 -6.91
CA GLY A 288 26.22 12.49 -6.39
C GLY A 288 24.79 12.90 -6.05
N GLY A 289 24.34 14.08 -6.51
CA GLY A 289 22.99 14.58 -6.27
C GLY A 289 21.90 13.83 -7.01
N LYS A 290 20.89 13.34 -6.30
CA LYS A 290 19.68 12.74 -6.89
C LYS A 290 18.48 12.74 -5.95
N VAL A 291 17.29 12.62 -6.51
CA VAL A 291 16.07 12.27 -5.78
C VAL A 291 15.69 10.83 -6.14
N ILE A 292 15.31 10.05 -5.14
CA ILE A 292 14.85 8.66 -5.28
C ILE A 292 13.39 8.64 -4.86
N ILE A 293 12.50 8.29 -5.79
CA ILE A 293 11.06 8.20 -5.55
C ILE A 293 10.64 6.74 -5.58
N VAL A 294 9.74 6.36 -4.68
CA VAL A 294 9.09 5.06 -4.67
C VAL A 294 7.59 5.27 -4.66
N ASP A 295 6.98 5.21 -5.85
CA ASP A 295 5.55 5.36 -6.10
C ASP A 295 5.12 4.45 -7.28
N MET A 296 3.82 4.34 -7.56
CA MET A 296 3.39 3.58 -8.73
C MET A 296 3.67 4.36 -10.01
N VAL A 297 3.98 3.61 -11.06
CA VAL A 297 3.97 4.11 -12.43
C VAL A 297 2.94 3.26 -13.15
N VAL A 298 1.75 3.80 -13.38
CA VAL A 298 0.60 3.06 -13.92
C VAL A 298 0.98 2.48 -15.28
N GLY A 299 0.71 1.19 -15.46
CA GLY A 299 1.06 0.46 -16.69
C GLY A 299 2.52 0.02 -16.79
N SER A 300 3.37 0.37 -15.82
CA SER A 300 4.75 -0.12 -15.72
C SER A 300 4.82 -1.45 -14.95
N GLY A 301 5.86 -2.23 -15.22
CA GLY A 301 6.12 -3.52 -14.58
C GLY A 301 5.57 -4.73 -15.36
N PRO A 302 5.41 -5.90 -14.72
CA PRO A 302 4.92 -7.10 -15.38
C PRO A 302 3.53 -6.89 -16.00
N ASN A 303 3.36 -7.28 -17.28
CA ASN A 303 2.09 -7.19 -17.99
C ASN A 303 1.14 -8.36 -17.62
N GLU A 304 0.94 -8.56 -16.31
CA GLU A 304 -0.01 -9.50 -15.74
C GLU A 304 -1.32 -8.76 -15.44
N ASN A 305 -2.45 -9.32 -15.86
CA ASN A 305 -3.76 -8.67 -15.73
C ASN A 305 -4.07 -8.23 -14.29
N VAL A 306 -3.77 -9.08 -13.30
CA VAL A 306 -4.03 -8.80 -11.88
C VAL A 306 -3.20 -7.62 -11.35
N THR A 307 -1.94 -7.51 -11.78
CA THR A 307 -1.04 -6.42 -11.37
C THR A 307 -1.53 -5.10 -11.93
N ARG A 308 -1.91 -5.08 -13.21
CA ARG A 308 -2.48 -3.89 -13.86
C ARG A 308 -3.81 -3.48 -13.26
N GLU A 309 -4.69 -4.44 -13.00
CA GLU A 309 -5.96 -4.20 -12.31
C GLU A 309 -5.73 -3.61 -10.91
N THR A 310 -4.74 -4.14 -10.17
CA THR A 310 -4.39 -3.62 -8.85
C THR A 310 -3.88 -2.18 -8.90
N GLN A 311 -3.06 -1.81 -9.89
CA GLN A 311 -2.58 -0.44 -10.07
C GLN A 311 -3.76 0.54 -10.28
N VAL A 312 -4.69 0.23 -11.18
CA VAL A 312 -5.83 1.13 -11.45
C VAL A 312 -6.88 1.14 -10.34
N LEU A 313 -7.04 0.03 -9.61
CA LEU A 313 -7.87 0.00 -8.40
C LEU A 313 -7.24 0.83 -7.28
N PHE A 314 -5.91 0.84 -7.20
CA PHE A 314 -5.20 1.66 -6.22
C PHE A 314 -5.28 3.15 -6.56
N ASP A 315 -5.23 3.52 -7.84
CA ASP A 315 -5.48 4.90 -8.28
C ASP A 315 -6.87 5.39 -7.86
N LEU A 316 -7.92 4.59 -8.14
CA LEU A 316 -9.28 4.91 -7.69
C LEU A 316 -9.39 4.94 -6.15
N PHE A 317 -8.59 4.13 -5.45
CA PHE A 317 -8.52 4.13 -4.00
C PHE A 317 -7.88 5.42 -3.47
N ILE A 318 -6.76 5.86 -4.04
CA ILE A 318 -6.04 7.05 -3.58
C ILE A 318 -6.76 8.35 -3.95
N MET A 319 -7.54 8.35 -5.04
CA MET A 319 -8.49 9.43 -5.39
C MET A 319 -9.46 9.74 -4.24
N CYS A 320 -9.80 8.75 -3.40
CA CYS A 320 -10.62 8.97 -2.21
C CYS A 320 -10.02 10.05 -1.29
N PHE A 321 -8.70 10.22 -1.31
CA PHE A 321 -7.91 11.12 -0.49
C PHE A 321 -7.28 12.27 -1.26
N GLU A 322 -7.84 12.67 -2.42
CA GLU A 322 -7.25 13.67 -3.34
C GLU A 322 -5.95 13.23 -4.04
N GLY A 323 -5.54 11.98 -3.86
CA GLY A 323 -4.33 11.44 -4.48
C GLY A 323 -4.48 11.04 -5.95
N ILE A 324 -3.35 10.77 -6.59
CA ILE A 324 -3.23 10.41 -8.01
C ILE A 324 -2.06 9.44 -8.21
N GLU A 325 -2.33 8.26 -8.76
CA GLU A 325 -1.29 7.41 -9.34
C GLU A 325 -1.08 7.80 -10.81
N ARG A 326 0.19 7.87 -11.23
CA ARG A 326 0.54 8.50 -12.51
C ARG A 326 1.13 7.52 -13.51
N GLU A 327 0.82 7.73 -14.78
CA GLU A 327 1.54 7.11 -15.88
C GLU A 327 2.92 7.76 -16.06
N GLU A 328 3.84 7.08 -16.76
CA GLU A 328 5.19 7.59 -16.97
C GLU A 328 5.22 8.97 -17.66
N HIS A 329 4.29 9.22 -18.60
CA HIS A 329 4.28 10.47 -19.33
C HIS A 329 3.87 11.68 -18.45
N GLU A 330 3.03 11.45 -17.43
CA GLU A 330 2.61 12.44 -16.45
C GLU A 330 3.75 12.70 -15.44
N TRP A 331 4.39 11.64 -14.95
CA TRP A 331 5.61 11.72 -14.15
C TRP A 331 6.69 12.55 -14.86
N LYS A 332 6.97 12.24 -16.12
CA LYS A 332 7.94 12.97 -16.93
C LYS A 332 7.62 14.46 -17.02
N LYS A 333 6.35 14.82 -17.22
CA LYS A 333 5.93 16.23 -17.28
C LYS A 333 6.27 16.95 -15.97
N ILE A 334 5.91 16.36 -14.83
CA ILE A 334 6.19 16.90 -13.49
C ILE A 334 7.70 17.08 -13.27
N PHE A 335 8.51 16.08 -13.62
CA PHE A 335 9.96 16.15 -13.44
C PHE A 335 10.58 17.30 -14.24
N MET A 336 10.15 17.47 -15.49
CA MET A 336 10.64 18.52 -16.39
C MET A 336 10.20 19.91 -15.92
N GLU A 337 8.95 20.06 -15.44
CA GLU A 337 8.45 21.32 -14.89
C GLU A 337 9.11 21.71 -13.55
N ALA A 338 9.54 20.72 -12.77
CA ALA A 338 10.38 20.92 -11.59
C ALA A 338 11.85 21.24 -11.95
N GLY A 339 12.21 21.09 -13.22
CA GLY A 339 13.50 21.47 -13.77
C GLY A 339 14.57 20.36 -13.72
N PHE A 340 14.21 19.11 -13.44
CA PHE A 340 15.17 18.00 -13.50
C PHE A 340 15.58 17.72 -14.95
N SER A 341 16.80 17.25 -15.15
CA SER A 341 17.40 17.09 -16.48
C SER A 341 17.24 15.67 -17.05
N ASP A 342 17.14 14.67 -16.17
CA ASP A 342 17.12 13.26 -16.53
C ASP A 342 16.40 12.42 -15.45
N TYR A 343 15.85 11.28 -15.85
CA TYR A 343 15.22 10.34 -14.93
C TYR A 343 15.37 8.89 -15.39
N LYS A 344 15.28 7.95 -14.45
CA LYS A 344 15.28 6.51 -14.72
C LYS A 344 14.22 5.83 -13.88
N ILE A 345 13.39 4.99 -14.51
CA ILE A 345 12.36 4.18 -13.84
C ILE A 345 12.80 2.72 -13.80
N ILE A 346 12.66 2.10 -12.64
CA ILE A 346 12.94 0.68 -12.39
C ILE A 346 11.64 0.02 -11.91
N ALA A 347 11.04 -0.82 -12.76
CA ALA A 347 9.67 -1.32 -12.60
C ALA A 347 9.57 -2.76 -12.05
N VAL A 348 10.51 -3.18 -11.19
CA VAL A 348 10.60 -4.58 -10.70
C VAL A 348 9.96 -4.80 -9.32
N MET A 349 9.15 -3.85 -8.84
CA MET A 349 8.69 -3.78 -7.44
C MET A 349 7.19 -4.07 -7.27
N GLY A 350 6.67 -5.07 -8.01
CA GLY A 350 5.25 -5.40 -8.01
C GLY A 350 4.42 -4.31 -8.68
N VAL A 351 3.55 -3.64 -7.92
CA VAL A 351 2.73 -2.52 -8.43
C VAL A 351 3.46 -1.17 -8.40
N ARG A 352 4.57 -1.07 -7.67
CA ARG A 352 5.38 0.15 -7.49
C ARG A 352 6.59 0.16 -8.42
N SER A 353 7.21 1.32 -8.53
CA SER A 353 8.48 1.54 -9.22
C SER A 353 9.46 2.31 -8.34
N VAL A 354 10.75 2.18 -8.62
CA VAL A 354 11.78 3.10 -8.11
C VAL A 354 12.13 4.08 -9.23
N ILE A 355 12.11 5.37 -8.95
CA ILE A 355 12.44 6.43 -9.91
C ILE A 355 13.65 7.21 -9.40
N GLU A 356 14.73 7.26 -10.17
CA GLU A 356 15.86 8.16 -9.90
C GLU A 356 15.67 9.44 -10.73
N LEU A 357 15.73 10.61 -10.09
CA LEU A 357 15.73 11.92 -10.74
C LEU A 357 17.07 12.61 -10.56
N TYR A 358 17.55 13.25 -11.62
CA TYR A 358 18.85 13.92 -11.66
C TYR A 358 18.68 15.43 -11.96
N PRO A 359 19.32 16.31 -11.15
CA PRO A 359 19.11 17.77 -11.21
C PRO A 359 19.58 18.42 -12.52
#